data_AF-A0AA40CZI5-F1
#
_entry.id   AF-A0AA40CZI5-F1
#
_cell.length_a   1.000
_cell.length_b   1.000
_cell.length_c   1.000
_cell.angle_alpha   90.00
_cell.angle_beta   90.00
_cell.angle_gamma   90.00
#
_symmetry.space_group_name_H-M   'P 1'
#
loop_
_entity.id
_entity.type
_entity.pdbx_description
1 polymer ?
#
loop_
_entity_poly.entity_id
_entity_poly.type
_entity_poly.pdbx_seq_one_letter_code
_entity_poly.pdbx_strand_id
1 'polypeptide(L)'
;VPSTVVNSTFLASSEVCGDGQLSVHGLQWSREQCRSRRGGVIDKHRVPSAAIDGLAELNPEWGALDNNITEAVNATLQLGRHSVATVAALFSDGNVSITSHLGLAAGSTLLHGLKESGQIASKSWGLNSGSRGVTSPRSGSLVLGGFDEASVAGPFYEYDVRSPDKLENRYCPLQVLVTGLAITVNTNKNVNATKPVSKVFVSNANKWMACIEPYDNLFRMPGPILDQFRTLFQETTGFSGGHVRPSEYHNGLLNIEAGMVFPTPPEQFNASLRLTLNYNLTVDIPWHEFQQPLRGLDATGKPAVDTNYTEYQLFEIPAEGDAPVLGKAFLSQV
;
A
#
# COMPACT_ATOMS: atom_id res chain seq x y z
N VAL A 1 1.32 10.31 -3.28
CA VAL A 1 0.46 9.09 -3.13
C VAL A 1 -0.76 9.53 -2.35
N PRO A 2 -2.00 9.28 -2.80
CA PRO A 2 -3.18 9.60 -2.00
C PRO A 2 -3.11 8.87 -0.67
N SER A 3 -3.40 9.56 0.44
CA SER A 3 -3.58 8.86 1.70
C SER A 3 -4.80 7.94 1.60
N THR A 4 -4.77 6.86 2.38
CA THR A 4 -5.97 6.04 2.61
C THR A 4 -7.05 6.72 3.39
N VAL A 5 -6.71 7.82 4.05
CA VAL A 5 -7.56 8.39 5.08
C VAL A 5 -8.49 9.42 4.45
N VAL A 6 -9.22 8.95 3.44
CA VAL A 6 -10.35 9.65 2.84
C VAL A 6 -11.64 9.33 3.60
N ASN A 7 -12.54 10.29 3.66
CA ASN A 7 -13.81 10.17 4.36
C ASN A 7 -14.89 9.54 3.47
N SER A 8 -14.77 9.64 2.15
CA SER A 8 -15.74 9.07 1.21
C SER A 8 -15.22 7.82 0.51
N THR A 9 -16.12 6.94 0.10
CA THR A 9 -15.81 5.83 -0.79
C THR A 9 -15.70 6.33 -2.22
N PHE A 10 -14.67 5.88 -2.94
CA PHE A 10 -14.44 6.20 -4.34
C PHE A 10 -14.50 4.92 -5.18
N LEU A 11 -15.26 4.97 -6.27
CA LEU A 11 -15.48 3.85 -7.19
C LEU A 11 -14.92 4.18 -8.57
N ALA A 12 -14.35 3.16 -9.22
CA ALA A 12 -13.89 3.24 -10.60
C ALA A 12 -15.04 3.01 -11.59
N SER A 13 -15.28 3.97 -12.49
CA SER A 13 -16.17 3.80 -13.65
C SER A 13 -15.53 2.89 -14.70
N SER A 14 -16.34 2.19 -15.51
CA SER A 14 -15.84 1.39 -16.63
C SER A 14 -15.12 2.22 -17.70
N GLU A 15 -15.39 3.53 -17.74
CA GLU A 15 -14.72 4.49 -18.63
C GLU A 15 -13.21 4.59 -18.37
N VAL A 16 -12.75 4.31 -17.14
CA VAL A 16 -11.30 4.32 -16.80
C VAL A 16 -10.48 3.30 -17.58
N CYS A 17 -11.16 2.32 -18.19
CA CYS A 17 -10.57 1.26 -19.00
C CYS A 17 -11.03 1.34 -20.47
N GLY A 18 -11.48 2.51 -20.92
CA GLY A 18 -11.72 2.81 -22.32
C GLY A 18 -10.42 2.98 -23.11
N ASP A 19 -10.48 2.83 -24.44
CA ASP A 19 -9.29 2.70 -25.30
C ASP A 19 -8.32 3.90 -25.22
N GLY A 20 -8.82 5.10 -24.90
CA GLY A 20 -8.01 6.31 -24.70
C GLY A 20 -7.25 6.37 -23.36
N GLN A 21 -7.49 5.43 -22.44
CA GLN A 21 -6.93 5.45 -21.08
C GLN A 21 -6.10 4.19 -20.76
N LEU A 22 -5.86 3.33 -21.74
CA LEU A 22 -5.07 2.11 -21.58
C LEU A 22 -3.56 2.35 -21.68
N SER A 23 -3.13 3.60 -21.89
CA SER A 23 -1.72 3.99 -21.96
C SER A 23 -1.33 4.76 -20.71
N VAL A 24 -0.71 4.10 -19.73
CA VAL A 24 -0.32 4.70 -18.44
C VAL A 24 1.19 4.62 -18.28
N HIS A 25 1.85 5.76 -18.03
CA HIS A 25 3.31 5.87 -17.90
C HIS A 25 4.10 5.25 -19.06
N GLY A 26 3.58 5.34 -20.29
CA GLY A 26 4.22 4.78 -21.49
C GLY A 26 4.03 3.27 -21.66
N LEU A 27 3.26 2.62 -20.79
CA LEU A 27 2.92 1.19 -20.89
C LEU A 27 1.51 1.03 -21.47
N GLN A 28 1.36 0.10 -22.40
CA GLN A 28 0.05 -0.28 -22.96
C GLN A 28 -0.56 -1.41 -22.15
N TRP A 29 -1.79 -1.20 -21.69
CA TRP A 29 -2.53 -2.15 -20.86
C TRP A 29 -3.61 -2.81 -21.71
N SER A 30 -3.91 -4.09 -21.46
CA SER A 30 -5.18 -4.64 -21.91
C SER A 30 -6.34 -4.09 -21.07
N ARG A 31 -7.55 -4.16 -21.63
CA ARG A 31 -8.76 -3.77 -20.89
C ARG A 31 -8.95 -4.65 -19.65
N GLU A 32 -8.58 -5.91 -19.73
CA GLU A 32 -8.64 -6.89 -18.66
C GLU A 32 -7.62 -6.59 -17.56
N GLN A 33 -6.39 -6.19 -17.92
CA GLN A 33 -5.38 -5.69 -16.99
C GLN A 33 -5.87 -4.45 -16.26
N CYS A 34 -6.43 -3.47 -16.98
CA CYS A 34 -7.01 -2.27 -16.38
C CYS A 34 -8.12 -2.64 -15.38
N ARG A 35 -9.12 -3.42 -15.79
CA ARG A 35 -10.23 -3.81 -14.92
C ARG A 35 -9.77 -4.54 -13.66
N SER A 36 -8.81 -5.46 -13.81
CA SER A 36 -8.32 -6.26 -12.70
C SER A 36 -7.47 -5.43 -11.73
N ARG A 37 -6.63 -4.51 -12.24
CA ARG A 37 -5.84 -3.58 -11.42
C ARG A 37 -6.72 -2.68 -10.56
N ARG A 38 -7.91 -2.33 -11.05
CA ARG A 38 -8.90 -1.46 -10.39
C ARG A 38 -9.77 -2.17 -9.35
N GLY A 39 -9.62 -3.50 -9.21
CA GLY A 39 -10.48 -4.33 -8.37
C GLY A 39 -11.88 -4.55 -8.97
N GLY A 40 -12.03 -4.36 -10.28
CA GLY A 40 -13.32 -4.24 -10.96
C GLY A 40 -13.69 -2.79 -11.25
N VAL A 41 -14.77 -2.62 -12.01
CA VAL A 41 -15.31 -1.32 -12.41
C VAL A 41 -16.83 -1.38 -12.39
N ILE A 42 -17.48 -0.23 -12.20
CA ILE A 42 -18.93 -0.11 -12.30
C ILE A 42 -19.32 0.60 -13.59
N ASP A 43 -20.47 0.22 -14.15
CA ASP A 43 -21.09 0.98 -15.23
C ASP A 43 -21.94 2.09 -14.62
N LYS A 44 -21.52 3.34 -14.83
CA LYS A 44 -22.17 4.52 -14.25
C LYS A 44 -23.61 4.72 -14.70
N HIS A 45 -24.00 4.19 -15.88
CA HIS A 45 -25.37 4.28 -16.37
C HIS A 45 -26.32 3.28 -15.69
N ARG A 46 -25.77 2.34 -14.91
CA ARG A 46 -26.54 1.32 -14.19
C ARG A 46 -26.73 1.66 -12.71
N VAL A 47 -26.23 2.80 -12.26
CA VAL A 47 -26.33 3.28 -10.88
C VAL A 47 -26.92 4.69 -10.88
N PRO A 48 -27.87 5.03 -9.99
CA PRO A 48 -28.41 6.38 -9.93
C PRO A 48 -27.33 7.41 -9.61
N SER A 49 -27.35 8.54 -10.29
CA SER A 49 -26.47 9.67 -9.96
C SER A 49 -26.80 10.23 -8.57
N ALA A 50 -25.81 10.86 -7.96
CA ALA A 50 -25.93 11.59 -6.71
C ALA A 50 -25.35 13.00 -6.85
N ALA A 51 -25.74 13.90 -5.95
CA ALA A 51 -25.10 15.21 -5.84
C ALA A 51 -23.66 15.05 -5.34
N ILE A 52 -22.77 15.90 -5.85
CA ILE A 52 -21.36 15.96 -5.42
C ILE A 52 -21.13 16.90 -4.22
N ASP A 53 -22.18 17.61 -3.78
CA ASP A 53 -22.12 18.62 -2.72
C ASP A 53 -21.47 18.07 -1.44
N GLY A 54 -20.45 18.75 -0.93
CA GLY A 54 -19.77 18.36 0.31
C GLY A 54 -18.69 17.29 0.15
N LEU A 55 -18.61 16.58 -0.99
CA LEU A 55 -17.63 15.50 -1.17
C LEU A 55 -16.20 16.02 -1.27
N ALA A 56 -15.98 17.17 -1.89
CA ALA A 56 -14.64 17.76 -1.99
C ALA A 56 -14.15 18.23 -0.61
N GLU A 57 -15.03 18.83 0.19
CA GLU A 57 -14.75 19.32 1.54
C GLU A 57 -14.49 18.17 2.52
N LEU A 58 -15.19 17.04 2.35
CA LEU A 58 -14.93 15.82 3.11
C LEU A 58 -13.61 15.14 2.71
N ASN A 59 -13.10 15.39 1.51
CA ASN A 59 -11.88 14.73 1.00
C ASN A 59 -10.87 15.76 0.49
N PRO A 60 -10.39 16.67 1.36
CA PRO A 60 -9.50 17.76 0.95
C PRO A 60 -8.18 17.24 0.35
N GLU A 61 -7.76 16.04 0.72
CA GLU A 61 -6.57 15.39 0.17
C GLU A 61 -6.73 14.96 -1.28
N TRP A 62 -7.95 14.57 -1.67
CA TRP A 62 -8.23 14.20 -3.04
C TRP A 62 -8.04 15.41 -3.94
N GLY A 63 -8.57 16.56 -3.55
CA GLY A 63 -8.37 17.83 -4.24
C GLY A 63 -6.90 18.27 -4.31
N ALA A 64 -6.08 17.93 -3.31
CA ALA A 64 -4.65 18.26 -3.29
C ALA A 64 -3.81 17.49 -4.33
N LEU A 65 -4.36 16.43 -4.92
CA LEU A 65 -3.73 15.67 -6.01
C LEU A 65 -4.15 16.16 -7.39
N ASP A 66 -4.69 17.37 -7.50
CA ASP A 66 -5.36 17.90 -8.69
C ASP A 66 -6.51 17.01 -9.19
N ASN A 67 -7.04 16.16 -8.32
CA ASN A 67 -8.17 15.29 -8.63
C ASN A 67 -9.49 16.00 -8.28
N ASN A 68 -10.28 16.30 -9.30
CA ASN A 68 -11.61 16.86 -9.10
C ASN A 68 -12.66 15.76 -8.99
N ILE A 69 -13.49 15.83 -7.94
CA ILE A 69 -14.69 15.00 -7.84
C ILE A 69 -15.75 15.63 -8.74
N THR A 70 -15.92 15.05 -9.93
CA THR A 70 -16.85 15.56 -10.95
C THR A 70 -18.16 14.76 -11.02
N GLU A 71 -18.15 13.52 -10.52
CA GLU A 71 -19.27 12.60 -10.57
C GLU A 71 -19.45 11.90 -9.21
N ALA A 72 -20.70 11.62 -8.85
CA ALA A 72 -21.05 10.81 -7.68
C ALA A 72 -22.28 9.96 -7.99
N VAL A 73 -22.40 8.83 -7.28
CA VAL A 73 -23.49 7.87 -7.45
C VAL A 73 -24.04 7.43 -6.10
N ASN A 74 -25.34 7.10 -6.10
CA ASN A 74 -25.99 6.41 -4.99
C ASN A 74 -25.73 4.91 -5.13
N ALA A 75 -24.79 4.40 -4.34
CA ALA A 75 -24.40 2.99 -4.37
C ALA A 75 -24.94 2.23 -3.16
N THR A 76 -25.22 0.94 -3.34
CA THR A 76 -25.37 0.01 -2.23
C THR A 76 -24.15 -0.90 -2.22
N LEU A 77 -23.31 -0.76 -1.20
CA LEU A 77 -22.12 -1.60 -1.03
C LEU A 77 -22.52 -2.89 -0.32
N GLN A 78 -22.26 -4.02 -0.97
CA GLN A 78 -22.40 -5.34 -0.36
C GLN A 78 -21.09 -5.72 0.35
N LEU A 79 -21.12 -5.78 1.68
CA LEU A 79 -19.97 -6.12 2.54
C LEU A 79 -20.25 -7.47 3.21
N GLY A 80 -19.83 -8.55 2.55
CA GLY A 80 -20.17 -9.91 2.98
C GLY A 80 -21.67 -10.15 2.95
N ARG A 81 -22.28 -10.36 4.12
CA ARG A 81 -23.74 -10.55 4.27
C ARG A 81 -24.51 -9.25 4.56
N HIS A 82 -23.78 -8.14 4.73
CA HIS A 82 -24.34 -6.83 5.07
C HIS A 82 -24.38 -5.93 3.83
N SER A 83 -25.31 -4.98 3.84
CA SER A 83 -25.43 -3.97 2.79
C SER A 83 -25.58 -2.60 3.40
N VAL A 84 -24.94 -1.61 2.79
CA VAL A 84 -25.03 -0.21 3.23
C VAL A 84 -25.19 0.71 2.02
N ALA A 85 -26.20 1.55 2.07
CA ALA A 85 -26.37 2.63 1.10
C ALA A 85 -25.35 3.74 1.40
N THR A 86 -24.69 4.25 0.37
CA THR A 86 -23.74 5.36 0.48
C THR A 86 -23.77 6.20 -0.79
N VAL A 87 -23.48 7.48 -0.65
CA VAL A 87 -22.99 8.28 -1.77
C VAL A 87 -21.52 7.94 -1.97
N ALA A 88 -21.13 7.58 -3.18
CA ALA A 88 -19.75 7.30 -3.55
C ALA A 88 -19.31 8.26 -4.65
N ALA A 89 -18.11 8.80 -4.51
CA ALA A 89 -17.46 9.54 -5.59
C ALA A 89 -17.12 8.56 -6.71
N LEU A 90 -17.29 9.00 -7.95
CA LEU A 90 -17.00 8.21 -9.13
C LEU A 90 -15.84 8.87 -9.88
N PHE A 91 -14.79 8.10 -10.19
CA PHE A 91 -13.74 8.56 -11.09
C PHE A 91 -13.79 7.80 -12.41
N SER A 92 -13.71 8.56 -13.49
CA SER A 92 -13.83 8.10 -14.88
C SER A 92 -12.54 8.35 -15.69
N ASP A 93 -11.51 8.89 -15.04
CA ASP A 93 -10.18 9.10 -15.59
C ASP A 93 -9.14 8.21 -14.87
N GLY A 94 -8.41 7.42 -15.65
CA GLY A 94 -7.39 6.48 -15.23
C GLY A 94 -6.15 7.11 -14.61
N ASN A 95 -5.92 8.42 -14.77
CA ASN A 95 -4.80 9.14 -14.16
C ASN A 95 -5.04 9.49 -12.68
N VAL A 96 -6.29 9.46 -12.21
CA VAL A 96 -6.74 10.03 -10.93
C VAL A 96 -6.53 9.06 -9.76
N SER A 97 -6.53 7.75 -10.03
CA SER A 97 -6.39 6.69 -9.02
C SER A 97 -5.75 5.45 -9.63
N ILE A 98 -5.51 4.40 -8.85
CA ILE A 98 -5.15 3.06 -9.34
C ILE A 98 -6.21 2.00 -9.01
N THR A 99 -7.15 2.27 -8.09
CA THR A 99 -8.23 1.35 -7.70
C THR A 99 -9.36 2.09 -6.97
N SER A 100 -10.53 1.46 -6.91
CA SER A 100 -11.60 1.86 -5.96
C SER A 100 -11.09 1.72 -4.52
N HIS A 101 -11.55 2.56 -3.60
CA HIS A 101 -11.19 2.47 -2.18
C HIS A 101 -12.36 2.87 -1.27
N LEU A 102 -12.37 2.28 -0.07
CA LEU A 102 -13.36 2.55 0.97
C LEU A 102 -12.87 3.70 1.85
N GLY A 103 -13.71 4.72 2.07
CA GLY A 103 -13.38 5.81 2.98
C GLY A 103 -13.56 5.37 4.42
N LEU A 104 -12.46 5.27 5.18
CA LEU A 104 -12.43 4.78 6.57
C LEU A 104 -11.78 5.79 7.54
N ALA A 105 -11.64 7.03 7.13
CA ALA A 105 -11.16 8.12 7.97
C ALA A 105 -12.13 8.52 9.09
N ALA A 106 -11.71 9.47 9.94
CA ALA A 106 -12.48 9.90 11.12
C ALA A 106 -13.91 10.40 10.80
N GLY A 107 -14.10 11.00 9.61
CA GLY A 107 -15.39 11.43 9.07
C GLY A 107 -16.00 10.46 8.06
N SER A 108 -15.63 9.17 8.09
CA SER A 108 -16.08 8.15 7.14
C SER A 108 -17.60 8.11 6.98
N THR A 109 -18.10 8.41 5.78
CA THR A 109 -19.53 8.32 5.45
C THR A 109 -20.04 6.88 5.53
N LEU A 110 -19.18 5.92 5.19
CA LEU A 110 -19.47 4.49 5.30
C LEU A 110 -19.70 4.05 6.75
N LEU A 111 -18.77 4.38 7.65
CA LEU A 111 -18.89 4.00 9.07
C LEU A 111 -20.06 4.73 9.74
N HIS A 112 -20.33 5.98 9.35
CA HIS A 112 -21.52 6.70 9.77
C HIS A 112 -22.80 5.97 9.36
N GLY A 113 -22.98 5.64 8.08
CA GLY A 113 -24.17 4.94 7.60
C GLY A 113 -24.37 3.56 8.24
N LEU A 114 -23.28 2.81 8.45
CA LEU A 114 -23.34 1.53 9.17
C LEU A 114 -23.74 1.70 10.64
N LYS A 115 -23.25 2.74 11.31
CA LYS A 115 -23.58 3.03 12.71
C LYS A 115 -25.02 3.50 12.87
N GLU A 116 -25.50 4.38 11.99
CA GLU A 116 -26.86 4.91 12.00
C GLU A 116 -27.90 3.84 11.68
N SER A 117 -27.58 2.90 10.79
CA SER A 117 -28.43 1.73 10.51
C SER A 117 -28.33 0.62 11.57
N GLY A 118 -27.57 0.82 12.65
CA GLY A 118 -27.43 -0.14 13.74
C GLY A 118 -26.63 -1.40 13.40
N GLN A 119 -25.90 -1.42 12.28
CA GLN A 119 -25.11 -2.59 11.85
C GLN A 119 -23.76 -2.71 12.55
N ILE A 120 -23.22 -1.60 13.07
CA ILE A 120 -21.98 -1.58 13.86
C ILE A 120 -22.17 -0.82 15.17
N ALA A 121 -21.44 -1.23 16.20
CA ALA A 121 -21.54 -0.62 17.53
C ALA A 121 -20.73 0.69 17.67
N SER A 122 -19.72 0.90 16.83
CA SER A 122 -18.83 2.07 16.87
C SER A 122 -18.41 2.47 15.46
N LYS A 123 -17.97 3.73 15.26
CA LYS A 123 -17.36 4.18 13.99
C LYS A 123 -15.86 3.90 13.98
N SER A 124 -15.48 2.69 14.37
CA SER A 124 -14.10 2.20 14.38
C SER A 124 -13.92 1.09 13.35
N TRP A 125 -12.68 0.73 13.07
CA TRP A 125 -12.36 -0.43 12.25
C TRP A 125 -11.02 -1.02 12.70
N GLY A 126 -10.84 -2.30 12.41
CA GLY A 126 -9.63 -3.05 12.68
C GLY A 126 -9.19 -3.74 11.40
N LEU A 127 -7.88 -3.71 11.12
CA LEU A 127 -7.31 -4.30 9.92
C LEU A 127 -6.22 -5.27 10.32
N ASN A 128 -6.42 -6.53 9.97
CA ASN A 128 -5.34 -7.48 9.78
C ASN A 128 -5.04 -7.54 8.29
N SER A 129 -3.91 -7.00 7.84
CA SER A 129 -3.65 -6.87 6.39
C SER A 129 -3.38 -8.20 5.66
N GLY A 130 -3.21 -9.29 6.43
CA GLY A 130 -2.77 -10.58 5.93
C GLY A 130 -1.31 -10.55 5.48
N SER A 131 -0.87 -11.59 4.78
CA SER A 131 0.43 -11.67 4.13
C SER A 131 0.26 -11.83 2.63
N ARG A 132 1.12 -11.16 1.87
CA ARG A 132 1.26 -11.36 0.41
C ARG A 132 2.48 -12.21 0.05
N GLY A 133 3.17 -12.79 1.02
CA GLY A 133 4.29 -13.69 0.78
C GLY A 133 3.90 -14.85 -0.12
N VAL A 134 4.76 -15.20 -1.10
CA VAL A 134 4.51 -16.37 -1.97
C VAL A 134 4.61 -17.68 -1.19
N THR A 135 5.56 -17.75 -0.26
CA THR A 135 5.89 -18.97 0.48
C THR A 135 5.04 -19.19 1.73
N SER A 136 4.49 -18.12 2.30
CA SER A 136 3.68 -18.17 3.53
C SER A 136 2.51 -17.18 3.47
N PRO A 137 1.62 -17.28 2.47
CA PRO A 137 0.48 -16.36 2.35
C PRO A 137 -0.47 -16.53 3.54
N ARG A 138 -1.04 -15.42 4.00
CA ARG A 138 -1.98 -15.39 5.11
C ARG A 138 -3.17 -14.51 4.76
N SER A 139 -4.39 -15.00 4.97
CA SER A 139 -5.57 -14.18 4.82
C SER A 139 -5.57 -13.03 5.83
N GLY A 140 -6.02 -11.86 5.37
CA GLY A 140 -6.32 -10.72 6.22
C GLY A 140 -7.79 -10.62 6.55
N SER A 141 -8.15 -9.65 7.37
CA SER A 141 -9.53 -9.29 7.71
C SER A 141 -9.66 -7.78 7.91
N LEU A 142 -10.81 -7.24 7.50
CA LEU A 142 -11.26 -5.90 7.84
C LEU A 142 -12.52 -6.05 8.70
N VAL A 143 -12.45 -5.56 9.93
CA VAL A 143 -13.58 -5.54 10.86
C VAL A 143 -14.09 -4.11 10.96
N LEU A 144 -15.38 -3.91 10.74
CA LEU A 144 -16.04 -2.61 10.91
C LEU A 144 -16.80 -2.62 12.22
N GLY A 145 -16.62 -1.57 13.04
CA GLY A 145 -17.22 -1.45 14.37
C GLY A 145 -16.37 -1.96 15.53
N GLY A 146 -15.13 -2.38 15.28
CA GLY A 146 -14.25 -3.00 16.27
C GLY A 146 -13.02 -3.61 15.62
N PHE A 147 -12.43 -4.62 16.25
CA PHE A 147 -11.32 -5.42 15.74
C PHE A 147 -11.54 -6.89 16.11
N ASP A 148 -10.78 -7.79 15.47
CA ASP A 148 -10.78 -9.22 15.79
C ASP A 148 -9.72 -9.53 16.84
N GLU A 149 -10.13 -9.74 18.10
CA GLU A 149 -9.23 -10.03 19.22
C GLU A 149 -8.40 -11.30 18.99
N ALA A 150 -8.94 -12.30 18.29
CA ALA A 150 -8.20 -13.53 17.98
C ALA A 150 -7.03 -13.30 17.00
N SER A 151 -7.00 -12.15 16.31
CA SER A 151 -5.90 -11.77 15.42
C SER A 151 -4.74 -11.07 16.13
N VAL A 152 -4.88 -10.75 17.42
CA VAL A 152 -3.90 -9.99 18.19
C VAL A 152 -3.00 -10.94 18.99
N ALA A 153 -1.69 -10.69 18.90
CA ALA A 153 -0.69 -11.38 19.69
C ALA A 153 0.14 -10.38 20.50
N GLY A 154 0.31 -10.66 21.80
CA GLY A 154 1.10 -9.78 22.69
C GLY A 154 0.33 -8.55 23.18
N PRO A 155 1.05 -7.53 23.69
CA PRO A 155 0.44 -6.35 24.28
C PRO A 155 -0.09 -5.38 23.21
N PHE A 156 -1.16 -4.65 23.56
CA PHE A 156 -1.67 -3.53 22.78
C PHE A 156 -0.81 -2.28 22.96
N TYR A 157 -0.60 -1.55 21.87
CA TYR A 157 0.05 -0.25 21.86
C TYR A 157 -0.91 0.77 21.27
N GLU A 158 -1.17 1.83 22.02
CA GLU A 158 -2.09 2.89 21.62
C GLU A 158 -1.30 4.12 21.16
N TYR A 159 -1.71 4.67 20.03
CA TYR A 159 -1.16 5.88 19.44
C TYR A 159 -2.31 6.83 19.14
N ASP A 160 -2.16 8.09 19.55
CA ASP A 160 -3.13 9.12 19.21
C ASP A 160 -3.07 9.43 17.71
N VAL A 161 -4.25 9.54 17.10
CA VAL A 161 -4.37 10.11 15.75
C VAL A 161 -3.87 11.55 15.79
N ARG A 162 -2.91 11.90 14.93
CA ARG A 162 -2.22 13.19 15.02
C ARG A 162 -3.13 14.35 14.61
N SER A 163 -3.03 15.45 15.35
CA SER A 163 -3.58 16.77 14.98
C SER A 163 -2.46 17.83 15.05
N PRO A 164 -2.19 18.59 13.96
CA PRO A 164 -2.77 18.42 12.62
C PRO A 164 -2.38 17.06 12.02
N ASP A 165 -3.27 16.50 11.20
CA ASP A 165 -3.13 15.21 10.50
C ASP A 165 -2.17 15.29 9.30
N LYS A 166 -1.14 16.13 9.40
CA LYS A 166 -0.14 16.34 8.35
C LYS A 166 1.23 15.90 8.82
N LEU A 167 1.95 15.26 7.92
CA LEU A 167 3.38 15.05 8.04
C LEU A 167 4.02 15.73 6.83
N GLU A 168 4.77 16.81 7.08
CA GLU A 168 5.28 17.68 6.02
C GLU A 168 4.14 18.22 5.14
N ASN A 169 4.22 18.03 3.81
CA ASN A 169 3.23 18.54 2.86
C ASN A 169 2.10 17.55 2.55
N ARG A 170 2.06 16.39 3.21
CA ARG A 170 1.04 15.36 2.97
C ARG A 170 0.19 15.12 4.20
N TYR A 171 -1.04 14.67 3.95
CA TYR A 171 -1.88 14.15 5.00
C TYR A 171 -1.42 12.75 5.42
N CYS A 172 -1.52 12.52 6.71
CA CYS A 172 -0.94 11.40 7.44
C CYS A 172 -1.48 11.42 8.88
N PRO A 173 -2.74 11.03 9.12
CA PRO A 173 -3.29 11.02 10.48
C PRO A 173 -2.73 9.87 11.33
N LEU A 174 -2.37 8.75 10.70
CA LEU A 174 -1.76 7.58 11.35
C LEU A 174 -0.25 7.74 11.39
N GLN A 175 0.25 8.46 12.41
CA GLN A 175 1.69 8.75 12.55
C GLN A 175 2.33 7.95 13.67
N VAL A 176 3.54 7.44 13.41
CA VAL A 176 4.37 6.80 14.45
C VAL A 176 5.80 7.34 14.37
N LEU A 177 6.46 7.44 15.54
CA LEU A 177 7.87 7.82 15.59
C LEU A 177 8.71 6.55 15.50
N VAL A 178 9.44 6.38 14.40
CA VAL A 178 10.41 5.28 14.27
C VAL A 178 11.70 5.70 14.96
N THR A 179 12.10 4.92 15.95
CA THR A 179 13.30 5.13 16.76
C THR A 179 14.45 4.18 16.39
N GLY A 180 14.14 3.12 15.63
CA GLY A 180 15.12 2.17 15.11
C GLY A 180 14.67 1.52 13.81
N LEU A 181 15.60 1.32 12.89
CA LEU A 181 15.43 0.51 11.67
C LEU A 181 16.75 -0.17 11.38
N ALA A 182 16.74 -1.49 11.35
CA ALA A 182 17.89 -2.29 10.95
C ALA A 182 17.48 -3.31 9.88
N ILE A 183 18.37 -3.54 8.92
CA ILE A 183 18.25 -4.62 7.94
C ILE A 183 19.33 -5.64 8.25
N THR A 184 18.91 -6.90 8.38
CA THR A 184 19.82 -8.04 8.52
C THR A 184 19.70 -8.92 7.29
N VAL A 185 20.80 -9.09 6.57
CA VAL A 185 20.89 -9.93 5.38
C VAL A 185 21.61 -11.21 5.72
N ASN A 186 20.93 -12.34 5.49
CA ASN A 186 21.54 -13.65 5.57
C ASN A 186 22.11 -13.99 4.19
N THR A 187 23.43 -14.09 4.08
CA THR A 187 24.12 -14.44 2.83
C THR A 187 24.57 -15.89 2.90
N ASN A 188 24.35 -16.65 1.83
CA ASN A 188 24.90 -18.00 1.68
C ASN A 188 26.23 -17.98 0.89
N LYS A 189 26.84 -16.80 0.72
CA LYS A 189 27.85 -16.55 -0.31
C LYS A 189 29.24 -17.13 -0.04
N ASN A 190 29.48 -17.70 1.14
CA ASN A 190 30.72 -18.40 1.44
C ASN A 190 30.51 -19.39 2.58
N VAL A 191 30.97 -20.63 2.39
CA VAL A 191 31.15 -21.63 3.47
C VAL A 191 32.02 -21.07 4.63
N ASN A 192 32.74 -19.97 4.38
CA ASN A 192 33.57 -19.24 5.35
C ASN A 192 33.05 -17.84 5.77
N ALA A 193 31.90 -17.36 5.28
CA ALA A 193 31.27 -16.11 5.75
C ALA A 193 29.98 -16.43 6.52
N THR A 194 30.15 -16.96 7.73
CA THR A 194 29.07 -17.47 8.59
C THR A 194 28.31 -16.40 9.37
N LYS A 195 28.48 -15.11 9.08
CA LYS A 195 27.86 -14.02 9.85
C LYS A 195 26.87 -13.22 9.00
N PRO A 196 25.61 -13.06 9.46
CA PRO A 196 24.67 -12.12 8.88
C PRO A 196 25.27 -10.71 8.81
N VAL A 197 25.02 -10.01 7.71
CA VAL A 197 25.38 -8.59 7.57
C VAL A 197 24.21 -7.78 8.12
N SER A 198 24.45 -7.00 9.17
CA SER A 198 23.43 -6.11 9.76
C SER A 198 23.83 -4.66 9.57
N LYS A 199 22.91 -3.85 9.05
CA LYS A 199 23.07 -2.41 8.87
C LYS A 199 21.95 -1.67 9.59
N VAL A 200 22.32 -0.68 10.40
CA VAL A 200 21.38 0.23 11.06
C VAL A 200 21.20 1.44 10.17
N PHE A 201 19.94 1.72 9.83
CA PHE A 201 19.50 2.83 8.99
C PHE A 201 18.95 3.98 9.84
N VAL A 202 18.20 3.63 10.89
CA VAL A 202 17.63 4.56 11.87
C VAL A 202 18.06 4.15 13.27
N SER A 203 18.43 5.14 14.06
CA SER A 203 18.85 5.02 15.44
C SER A 203 18.27 6.18 16.27
N ASN A 204 18.54 6.17 17.57
CA ASN A 204 18.15 7.26 18.46
C ASN A 204 18.72 8.65 18.05
N ALA A 205 19.79 8.70 17.26
CA ALA A 205 20.37 9.95 16.78
C ALA A 205 19.65 10.55 15.56
N ASN A 206 18.88 9.74 14.81
CA ASN A 206 18.27 10.11 13.52
C ASN A 206 16.85 9.54 13.37
N LYS A 207 16.05 9.68 14.43
CA LYS A 207 14.63 9.27 14.48
C LYS A 207 13.81 10.07 13.46
N TRP A 208 12.73 9.48 12.98
CA TRP A 208 11.80 10.17 12.09
C TRP A 208 10.34 9.83 12.39
N MET A 209 9.43 10.71 11.96
CA MET A 209 8.01 10.40 11.91
C MET A 209 7.72 9.67 10.60
N ALA A 210 6.86 8.65 10.65
CA ALA A 210 6.41 7.91 9.49
C ALA A 210 4.89 7.76 9.50
N CYS A 211 4.32 7.65 8.30
CA CYS A 211 2.91 7.37 8.08
C CYS A 211 2.67 5.87 8.01
N ILE A 212 1.64 5.38 8.68
CA ILE A 212 1.09 4.06 8.43
C ILE A 212 0.01 4.21 7.35
N GLU A 213 0.19 3.56 6.19
CA GLU A 213 -0.75 3.66 5.07
C GLU A 213 -1.26 2.29 4.62
N PRO A 214 -2.47 1.90 5.02
CA PRO A 214 -3.11 0.64 4.62
C PRO A 214 -3.20 0.32 3.12
N TYR A 215 -3.16 1.33 2.26
CA TYR A 215 -3.25 1.17 0.81
C TYR A 215 -1.89 1.01 0.16
N ASP A 216 -0.85 1.56 0.78
CA ASP A 216 0.48 1.48 0.21
C ASP A 216 1.00 0.05 0.37
N ASN A 217 1.20 -0.61 -0.77
CA ASN A 217 1.73 -1.96 -0.74
C ASN A 217 3.21 -1.99 -0.35
N LEU A 218 3.90 -0.85 -0.47
CA LEU A 218 5.35 -0.74 -0.35
C LEU A 218 5.72 0.20 0.78
N PHE A 219 6.92 0.01 1.32
CA PHE A 219 7.58 1.06 2.07
C PHE A 219 8.00 2.19 1.13
N ARG A 220 7.83 3.43 1.57
CA ARG A 220 8.43 4.59 0.91
C ARG A 220 9.38 5.24 1.90
N MET A 221 10.63 5.38 1.51
CA MET A 221 11.69 5.87 2.38
C MET A 221 12.32 7.13 1.81
N PRO A 222 12.88 8.02 2.65
CA PRO A 222 13.72 9.11 2.20
C PRO A 222 14.89 8.64 1.33
N GLY A 223 15.31 9.50 0.41
CA GLY A 223 16.39 9.21 -0.55
C GLY A 223 17.66 8.61 0.07
N PRO A 224 18.19 9.17 1.17
CA PRO A 224 19.40 8.64 1.82
C PRO A 224 19.29 7.19 2.31
N ILE A 225 18.08 6.71 2.58
CA ILE A 225 17.84 5.35 3.10
C ILE A 225 17.71 4.38 1.93
N LEU A 226 17.11 4.82 0.83
CA LEU A 226 17.13 4.09 -0.43
C LEU A 226 18.56 3.94 -0.97
N ASP A 227 19.41 4.98 -0.83
CA ASP A 227 20.83 4.91 -1.18
C ASP A 227 21.58 3.90 -0.32
N GLN A 228 21.41 3.95 1.01
CA GLN A 228 22.01 2.98 1.91
C GLN A 228 21.56 1.55 1.60
N PHE A 229 20.30 1.35 1.21
CA PHE A 229 19.79 0.04 0.81
C PHE A 229 20.46 -0.45 -0.47
N ARG A 230 20.59 0.42 -1.49
CA ARG A 230 21.30 0.11 -2.73
C ARG A 230 22.76 -0.26 -2.46
N THR A 231 23.45 0.50 -1.62
CA THR A 231 24.84 0.18 -1.21
C THR A 231 24.91 -1.18 -0.54
N LEU A 232 24.05 -1.45 0.46
CA LEU A 232 24.01 -2.75 1.13
C LEU A 232 23.74 -3.91 0.15
N PHE A 233 22.81 -3.71 -0.78
CA PHE A 233 22.49 -4.67 -1.83
C PHE A 233 23.70 -4.95 -2.72
N GLN A 234 24.36 -3.91 -3.22
CA GLN A 234 25.55 -4.02 -4.08
C GLN A 234 26.71 -4.70 -3.35
N GLU A 235 27.03 -4.28 -2.12
CA GLU A 235 28.10 -4.87 -1.30
C GLU A 235 27.85 -6.36 -1.02
N THR A 236 26.59 -6.74 -0.80
CA THR A 236 26.21 -8.11 -0.45
C THR A 236 26.14 -9.03 -1.66
N THR A 237 25.52 -8.56 -2.75
CA THR A 237 25.24 -9.37 -3.94
C THR A 237 26.31 -9.26 -5.01
N GLY A 238 27.14 -8.21 -5.00
CA GLY A 238 28.05 -7.87 -6.08
C GLY A 238 27.35 -7.41 -7.36
N PHE A 239 26.02 -7.26 -7.35
CA PHE A 239 25.26 -6.79 -8.51
C PHE A 239 25.50 -5.30 -8.72
N SER A 240 25.97 -4.91 -9.90
CA SER A 240 26.26 -3.52 -10.28
C SER A 240 25.26 -2.92 -11.27
N GLY A 241 24.23 -3.68 -11.66
CA GLY A 241 23.17 -3.19 -12.54
C GLY A 241 22.17 -2.27 -11.84
N GLY A 242 21.29 -1.65 -12.64
CA GLY A 242 20.12 -0.93 -12.13
C GLY A 242 18.97 -1.88 -11.76
N HIS A 243 17.94 -1.32 -11.12
CA HIS A 243 16.65 -2.02 -11.00
C HIS A 243 16.00 -2.19 -12.38
N VAL A 244 15.15 -3.20 -12.52
CA VAL A 244 14.40 -3.50 -13.74
C VAL A 244 13.15 -2.63 -13.78
N ARG A 245 12.96 -1.89 -14.87
CA ARG A 245 11.79 -1.02 -15.02
C ARG A 245 10.57 -1.83 -15.48
N PRO A 246 9.34 -1.35 -15.22
CA PRO A 246 8.12 -2.02 -15.69
C PRO A 246 8.06 -2.34 -17.18
N SER A 247 8.67 -1.51 -18.04
CA SER A 247 8.74 -1.75 -19.49
C SER A 247 9.63 -2.93 -19.88
N GLU A 248 10.44 -3.44 -18.96
CA GLU A 248 11.43 -4.49 -19.18
C GLU A 248 10.97 -5.85 -18.64
N TYR A 249 9.79 -5.92 -17.98
CA TYR A 249 9.27 -7.17 -17.43
C TYR A 249 8.90 -8.16 -18.54
N HIS A 250 9.24 -9.44 -18.34
CA HIS A 250 8.95 -10.49 -19.32
C HIS A 250 7.45 -10.71 -19.53
N ASN A 251 7.11 -11.29 -20.69
CA ASN A 251 5.79 -11.83 -21.00
C ASN A 251 4.63 -10.82 -20.89
N GLY A 252 4.92 -9.51 -20.98
CA GLY A 252 3.90 -8.47 -20.83
C GLY A 252 3.29 -8.40 -19.44
N LEU A 253 4.03 -8.86 -18.40
CA LEU A 253 3.60 -8.75 -17.02
C LEU A 253 3.45 -7.28 -16.62
N LEU A 254 2.26 -6.88 -16.21
CA LEU A 254 1.97 -5.51 -15.80
C LEU A 254 2.05 -5.36 -14.28
N ASN A 255 3.00 -4.55 -13.82
CA ASN A 255 3.00 -3.99 -12.47
C ASN A 255 3.65 -2.59 -12.50
N ILE A 256 2.84 -1.54 -12.41
CA ILE A 256 3.30 -0.15 -12.50
C ILE A 256 3.70 0.47 -11.16
N GLU A 257 3.49 -0.26 -10.07
CA GLU A 257 3.80 0.17 -8.72
C GLU A 257 4.53 -0.97 -8.00
N ALA A 258 5.51 -1.53 -8.70
CA ALA A 258 6.44 -2.48 -8.11
C ALA A 258 7.39 -1.74 -7.16
N GLY A 259 7.92 -2.46 -6.18
CA GLY A 259 9.08 -2.01 -5.44
C GLY A 259 10.36 -2.08 -6.27
N MET A 260 11.52 -2.07 -5.62
CA MET A 260 12.79 -2.25 -6.32
C MET A 260 12.91 -3.67 -6.86
N VAL A 261 12.87 -3.79 -8.19
CA VAL A 261 12.96 -5.08 -8.89
C VAL A 261 14.38 -5.32 -9.38
N PHE A 262 14.92 -6.51 -9.15
CA PHE A 262 16.21 -6.94 -9.67
C PHE A 262 16.06 -8.28 -10.37
N PRO A 263 16.89 -8.62 -11.37
CA PRO A 263 16.99 -9.99 -11.86
C PRO A 263 17.32 -10.90 -10.68
N THR A 264 16.62 -12.03 -10.54
CA THR A 264 16.82 -12.97 -9.44
C THR A 264 18.29 -13.44 -9.47
N PRO A 265 19.12 -13.06 -8.49
CA PRO A 265 20.52 -13.48 -8.50
C PRO A 265 20.62 -14.97 -8.10
N PRO A 266 21.68 -15.68 -8.54
CA PRO A 266 21.93 -17.06 -8.12
C PRO A 266 22.26 -17.22 -6.62
N GLU A 267 22.53 -16.13 -5.88
CA GLU A 267 22.84 -16.14 -4.44
C GLU A 267 22.09 -15.04 -3.67
N GLN A 268 21.49 -15.45 -2.55
CA GLN A 268 20.31 -14.85 -1.90
C GLN A 268 20.60 -13.62 -1.02
N PHE A 269 19.96 -12.48 -1.31
CA PHE A 269 19.86 -11.31 -0.42
C PHE A 269 18.63 -11.45 0.49
N ASN A 270 18.62 -12.45 1.37
CA ASN A 270 17.48 -12.68 2.27
C ASN A 270 17.49 -11.64 3.39
N ALA A 271 16.87 -10.49 3.14
CA ALA A 271 16.85 -9.33 4.02
C ALA A 271 15.63 -9.34 4.93
N SER A 272 15.86 -9.41 6.25
CA SER A 272 14.86 -9.18 7.28
C SER A 272 14.98 -7.77 7.83
N LEU A 273 13.85 -7.15 8.17
CA LEU A 273 13.81 -5.80 8.74
C LEU A 273 13.37 -5.88 10.20
N ARG A 274 14.03 -5.09 11.05
CA ARG A 274 13.58 -4.83 12.42
C ARG A 274 13.29 -3.35 12.55
N LEU A 275 12.02 -2.99 12.73
CA LEU A 275 11.60 -1.64 13.08
C LEU A 275 11.37 -1.53 14.58
N THR A 276 11.73 -0.39 15.16
CA THR A 276 11.38 -0.03 16.53
C THR A 276 10.67 1.32 16.52
N LEU A 277 9.48 1.36 17.10
CA LEU A 277 8.66 2.56 17.22
C LEU A 277 8.80 3.18 18.62
N ASN A 278 8.18 4.34 18.85
CA ASN A 278 8.00 4.85 20.20
C ASN A 278 7.21 3.85 21.06
N TYR A 279 7.33 3.98 22.39
CA TYR A 279 6.82 2.99 23.36
C TYR A 279 7.50 1.61 23.28
N ASN A 280 8.65 1.52 22.60
CA ASN A 280 9.46 0.30 22.47
C ASN A 280 8.76 -0.87 21.76
N LEU A 281 7.74 -0.61 20.94
CA LEU A 281 7.19 -1.63 20.04
C LEU A 281 8.27 -1.98 19.00
N THR A 282 8.68 -3.25 18.96
CA THR A 282 9.58 -3.80 17.94
C THR A 282 8.80 -4.71 17.00
N VAL A 283 8.93 -4.47 15.71
CA VAL A 283 8.27 -5.24 14.65
C VAL A 283 9.35 -5.88 13.78
N ASP A 284 9.35 -7.21 13.74
CA ASP A 284 10.24 -8.01 12.91
C ASP A 284 9.52 -8.43 11.63
N ILE A 285 10.00 -7.95 10.50
CA ILE A 285 9.49 -8.28 9.17
C ILE A 285 10.41 -9.33 8.57
N PRO A 286 9.93 -10.57 8.39
CA PRO A 286 10.76 -11.63 7.86
C PRO A 286 11.04 -11.41 6.38
N TRP A 287 12.13 -12.02 5.90
CA TRP A 287 12.60 -11.79 4.53
C TRP A 287 11.57 -12.11 3.45
N HIS A 288 10.68 -13.09 3.67
CA HIS A 288 9.66 -13.49 2.70
C HIS A 288 8.46 -12.53 2.61
N GLU A 289 8.35 -11.58 3.55
CA GLU A 289 7.40 -10.46 3.48
C GLU A 289 8.03 -9.25 2.81
N PHE A 290 9.34 -9.06 2.99
CA PHE A 290 10.08 -7.95 2.42
C PHE A 290 10.58 -8.20 0.99
N GLN A 291 10.78 -9.46 0.63
CA GLN A 291 11.27 -9.92 -0.66
C GLN A 291 10.30 -10.96 -1.23
N GLN A 292 9.94 -10.80 -2.50
CA GLN A 292 9.12 -11.77 -3.22
C GLN A 292 9.51 -11.84 -4.70
N PRO A 293 9.20 -12.95 -5.40
CA PRO A 293 9.16 -12.93 -6.86
C PRO A 293 8.28 -11.79 -7.38
N LEU A 294 8.63 -11.20 -8.52
CA LEU A 294 7.84 -10.12 -9.10
C LEU A 294 6.42 -10.61 -9.38
N ARG A 295 5.43 -9.86 -8.90
CA ARG A 295 4.01 -10.11 -9.15
C ARG A 295 3.45 -9.05 -10.07
N GLY A 296 2.44 -9.42 -10.85
CA GLY A 296 1.73 -8.49 -11.72
C GLY A 296 0.47 -9.12 -12.32
N LEU A 297 -0.02 -8.50 -13.40
CA LEU A 297 -1.14 -9.00 -14.18
C LEU A 297 -0.65 -9.46 -15.55
N ASP A 298 -1.01 -10.68 -15.96
CA ASP A 298 -0.79 -11.12 -17.33
C ASP A 298 -1.69 -10.36 -18.32
N ALA A 299 -1.51 -10.58 -19.62
CA ALA A 299 -2.28 -9.90 -20.67
C ALA A 299 -3.81 -10.13 -20.56
N THR A 300 -4.24 -11.20 -19.88
CA THR A 300 -5.66 -11.51 -19.62
C THR A 300 -6.20 -10.90 -18.33
N GLY A 301 -5.38 -10.08 -17.64
CA GLY A 301 -5.72 -9.45 -16.37
C GLY A 301 -5.66 -10.40 -15.17
N LYS A 302 -5.14 -11.63 -15.33
CA LYS A 302 -5.03 -12.56 -14.20
C LYS A 302 -3.75 -12.30 -13.41
N PRO A 303 -3.77 -12.50 -12.08
CA PRO A 303 -2.55 -12.45 -11.27
C PRO A 303 -1.52 -13.45 -11.78
N ALA A 304 -0.30 -12.99 -12.00
CA ALA A 304 0.84 -13.79 -12.44
C ALA A 304 2.08 -13.46 -11.62
N VAL A 305 3.02 -14.40 -11.63
CA VAL A 305 4.30 -14.31 -10.91
C VAL A 305 5.42 -14.59 -11.89
N ASP A 306 6.45 -13.76 -11.90
CA ASP A 306 7.69 -13.98 -12.64
C ASP A 306 8.85 -14.22 -11.67
N THR A 307 9.36 -15.46 -11.68
CA THR A 307 10.46 -15.89 -10.81
C THR A 307 11.83 -15.48 -11.32
N ASN A 308 11.93 -14.94 -12.54
CA ASN A 308 13.18 -14.38 -13.06
C ASN A 308 13.55 -13.06 -12.39
N TYR A 309 12.61 -12.46 -11.66
CA TYR A 309 12.82 -11.22 -10.93
C TYR A 309 12.50 -11.38 -9.45
N THR A 310 13.22 -10.63 -8.64
CA THR A 310 12.98 -10.45 -7.22
C THR A 310 12.61 -9.00 -6.96
N GLU A 311 11.46 -8.78 -6.35
CA GLU A 311 10.95 -7.48 -5.90
C GLU A 311 11.18 -7.33 -4.39
N TYR A 312 11.81 -6.24 -3.99
CA TYR A 312 11.86 -5.79 -2.59
C TYR A 312 10.74 -4.81 -2.32
N GLN A 313 10.06 -4.92 -1.18
CA GLN A 313 8.93 -4.08 -0.78
C GLN A 313 9.33 -2.63 -0.41
N LEU A 314 10.30 -2.04 -1.11
CA LEU A 314 10.70 -0.64 -1.05
C LEU A 314 10.37 0.01 -2.40
N PHE A 315 9.62 1.10 -2.40
CA PHE A 315 9.43 1.89 -3.60
C PHE A 315 10.72 2.63 -3.98
N GLU A 316 11.01 2.71 -5.27
CA GLU A 316 12.29 3.24 -5.75
C GLU A 316 12.39 4.77 -5.69
N ILE A 317 11.24 5.44 -5.80
CA ILE A 317 11.14 6.89 -5.74
C ILE A 317 11.13 7.31 -4.26
N PRO A 318 11.97 8.29 -3.86
CA PRO A 318 11.98 8.82 -2.51
C PRO A 318 10.59 9.21 -2.01
N ALA A 319 10.35 9.00 -0.72
CA ALA A 319 9.14 9.47 -0.06
C ALA A 319 8.98 10.98 -0.26
N GLU A 320 7.79 11.39 -0.66
CA GLU A 320 7.46 12.79 -0.90
C GLU A 320 7.66 13.61 0.38
N GLY A 321 8.37 14.73 0.28
CA GLY A 321 8.69 15.60 1.40
C GLY A 321 9.51 14.94 2.51
N ASP A 322 10.21 13.83 2.23
CA ASP A 322 10.90 13.02 3.26
C ASP A 322 9.96 12.51 4.37
N ALA A 323 8.69 12.28 4.05
CA ALA A 323 7.69 11.70 4.95
C ALA A 323 7.52 10.19 4.69
N PRO A 324 8.31 9.31 5.36
CA PRO A 324 8.30 7.87 5.12
C PRO A 324 6.93 7.22 5.32
N VAL A 325 6.72 6.11 4.59
CA VAL A 325 5.52 5.28 4.66
C VAL A 325 5.87 3.88 5.10
N LEU A 326 5.18 3.41 6.12
CA LEU A 326 5.10 2.01 6.52
C LEU A 326 3.90 1.38 5.80
N GLY A 327 4.19 0.61 4.76
CA GLY A 327 3.18 -0.04 3.93
C GLY A 327 2.84 -1.45 4.38
N LYS A 328 2.31 -2.23 3.45
CA LYS A 328 1.72 -3.55 3.73
C LYS A 328 2.65 -4.57 4.41
N ALA A 329 3.95 -4.59 4.09
CA ALA A 329 4.89 -5.52 4.74
C ALA A 329 5.10 -5.22 6.23
N PHE A 330 4.90 -3.98 6.68
CA PHE A 330 4.82 -3.65 8.11
C PHE A 330 3.47 -4.10 8.68
N LEU A 331 2.37 -3.75 7.99
CA LEU A 331 1.01 -4.09 8.40
C LEU A 331 0.71 -5.59 8.40
N SER A 332 1.55 -6.42 7.78
CA SER A 332 1.39 -7.88 7.83
C SER A 332 1.88 -8.49 9.15
N GLN A 333 2.58 -7.69 9.97
CA GLN A 333 3.20 -8.10 11.23
C GLN A 333 2.57 -7.44 12.48
N VAL A 334 1.61 -6.53 12.30
CA VAL A 334 0.94 -5.79 13.38
C VAL A 334 -0.58 -5.90 13.30
#